data_AF-A0A9W7BVK5-F1
#
_entry.id   AF-A0A9W7BVK5-F1
#
_cell.length_a   1.000
_cell.length_b   1.000
_cell.length_c   1.000
_cell.angle_alpha   90.00
_cell.angle_beta   90.00
_cell.angle_gamma   90.00
#
_symmetry.space_group_name_H-M   'P 1'
#
loop_
_entity.id
_entity.type
_entity.pdbx_description
1 polymer ?
#
loop_
_entity_poly.entity_id
_entity_poly.type
_entity_poly.pdbx_seq_one_letter_code
_entity_poly.pdbx_strand_id
1 'polypeptide(L)'
;MTATMTATSGPVSPRRSILVKAMTMTALTFTAPSPSRAADLESSTRELNTALEQLNKVPNLISEQKWDAIRALLTQPPLKDLWAKNTPFTKSYASLVSDELSALESGEDLLSHLRYLDMSAYNNVFNPIATEGTAGATKELVRSYYEDPTNEYKASVQALKELIALSE
;
A
#
# COMPACT_ATOMS: atom_id res chain seq x y z
N MET A 1 18.45 58.17 -28.40
CA MET A 1 19.87 57.80 -28.24
C MET A 1 20.05 56.37 -28.71
N THR A 2 20.85 56.25 -29.78
CA THR A 2 21.68 55.11 -30.18
C THR A 2 21.02 53.73 -30.43
N ALA A 3 20.81 53.48 -31.72
CA ALA A 3 20.71 52.16 -32.34
C ALA A 3 22.03 51.38 -32.25
N THR A 4 21.97 50.05 -32.34
CA THR A 4 22.98 49.24 -33.07
C THR A 4 22.32 47.93 -33.53
N MET A 5 22.23 47.80 -34.85
CA MET A 5 21.98 46.55 -35.59
C MET A 5 23.26 45.73 -35.66
N THR A 6 23.17 44.40 -35.72
CA THR A 6 23.60 43.56 -36.88
C THR A 6 23.81 42.10 -36.46
N ALA A 7 23.16 41.18 -37.18
CA ALA A 7 23.76 39.90 -37.57
C ALA A 7 23.01 39.37 -38.80
N THR A 8 23.78 39.09 -39.84
CA THR A 8 23.37 38.82 -41.22
C THR A 8 23.46 37.33 -41.55
N SER A 9 22.66 36.95 -42.56
CA SER A 9 22.76 35.81 -43.49
C SER A 9 22.24 34.43 -43.07
N GLY A 10 21.21 34.00 -43.81
CA GLY A 10 20.77 32.62 -43.96
C GLY A 10 21.53 31.86 -45.07
N PRO A 11 20.88 30.91 -45.76
CA PRO A 11 21.21 29.50 -45.61
C PRO A 11 22.04 28.94 -46.78
N VAL A 12 22.85 27.92 -46.50
CA VAL A 12 23.49 27.10 -47.54
C VAL A 12 23.22 25.62 -47.26
N SER A 13 22.50 25.00 -48.18
CA SER A 13 22.43 23.56 -48.47
C SER A 13 22.44 23.43 -50.00
N PRO A 14 22.62 22.26 -50.66
CA PRO A 14 22.79 20.89 -50.14
C PRO A 14 23.86 20.06 -50.90
N ARG A 15 24.44 18.98 -50.34
CA ARG A 15 25.01 17.87 -51.14
C ARG A 15 24.93 16.49 -50.44
N ARG A 16 23.90 15.74 -50.84
CA ARG A 16 23.81 14.29 -51.16
C ARG A 16 24.48 13.21 -50.28
N SER A 17 23.63 12.19 -50.04
CA SER A 17 23.91 10.74 -49.96
C SER A 17 24.41 10.24 -48.59
N ILE A 18 24.02 9.09 -48.04
CA ILE A 18 23.48 7.83 -48.60
C ILE A 18 22.46 7.27 -47.60
N LEU A 19 21.38 6.71 -48.14
CA LEU A 19 20.38 5.94 -47.42
C LEU A 19 20.99 4.58 -47.00
N VAL A 20 21.34 4.41 -45.72
CA VAL A 20 21.66 3.09 -45.15
C VAL A 20 20.45 2.66 -44.33
N LYS A 21 19.65 1.79 -44.93
CA LYS A 21 18.51 1.11 -44.32
C LYS A 21 19.08 0.04 -43.38
N ALA A 22 19.40 0.44 -42.14
CA ALA A 22 19.72 -0.51 -41.08
C ALA A 22 18.42 -1.16 -40.61
N MET A 23 18.23 -2.41 -41.01
CA MET A 23 17.16 -3.29 -40.55
C MET A 23 17.56 -3.75 -39.14
N THR A 24 17.21 -2.95 -38.12
CA THR A 24 17.45 -3.29 -36.73
C THR A 24 16.48 -4.41 -36.35
N MET A 25 17.01 -5.63 -36.26
CA MET A 25 16.35 -6.73 -35.57
C MET A 25 15.96 -6.25 -34.17
N THR A 26 14.67 -6.21 -33.89
CA THR A 26 14.13 -5.98 -32.55
C THR A 26 14.51 -7.19 -31.70
N ALA A 27 15.68 -7.12 -31.08
CA ALA A 27 16.02 -8.02 -29.99
C ALA A 27 15.04 -7.72 -28.85
N LEU A 28 14.15 -8.67 -28.57
CA LEU A 28 13.42 -8.73 -27.31
C LEU A 28 14.45 -8.87 -26.19
N THR A 29 14.92 -7.74 -25.67
CA THR A 29 15.72 -7.71 -24.45
C THR A 29 14.80 -8.10 -23.32
N PHE A 30 14.86 -9.37 -22.93
CA PHE A 30 14.34 -9.83 -21.64
C PHE A 30 15.21 -9.19 -20.56
N THR A 31 14.85 -8.01 -20.09
CA THR A 31 15.55 -7.33 -19.00
C THR A 31 15.24 -8.07 -17.72
N ALA A 32 16.15 -8.95 -17.30
CA ALA A 32 16.10 -9.52 -15.96
C ALA A 32 16.12 -8.37 -14.92
N PRO A 33 15.34 -8.46 -13.83
CA PRO A 33 15.36 -7.45 -12.78
C PRO A 33 16.77 -7.33 -12.21
N SER A 34 17.24 -6.10 -12.03
CA SER A 34 18.54 -5.83 -11.39
C SER A 34 18.58 -6.48 -10.01
N PRO A 35 19.71 -7.08 -9.58
CA PRO A 35 19.82 -7.79 -8.30
C PRO A 35 19.47 -6.93 -7.07
N SER A 36 19.66 -5.60 -7.14
CA SER A 36 19.20 -4.67 -6.10
C SER A 36 17.68 -4.70 -5.94
N ARG A 37 16.94 -4.66 -7.05
CA ARG A 37 15.46 -4.65 -7.05
C ARG A 37 14.89 -5.94 -6.47
N ALA A 38 15.50 -7.08 -6.76
CA ALA A 38 15.06 -8.37 -6.22
C ALA A 38 15.26 -8.44 -4.69
N ALA A 39 16.39 -7.95 -4.19
CA ALA A 39 16.65 -7.87 -2.74
C ALA A 39 15.68 -6.90 -2.03
N ASP A 40 15.40 -5.75 -2.64
CA ASP A 40 14.45 -4.77 -2.11
C ASP A 40 13.03 -5.34 -2.06
N LEU A 41 12.59 -6.05 -3.11
CA LEU A 41 11.29 -6.73 -3.15
C LEU A 41 11.17 -7.81 -2.08
N GLU A 42 12.21 -8.64 -1.89
CA GLU A 42 12.22 -9.65 -0.84
C GLU A 42 12.12 -9.01 0.55
N SER A 43 12.83 -7.91 0.78
CA SER A 43 12.76 -7.16 2.05
C SER A 43 11.36 -6.61 2.30
N SER A 44 10.75 -5.94 1.33
CA SER A 44 9.39 -5.41 1.47
C SER A 44 8.36 -6.53 1.68
N THR A 45 8.51 -7.65 0.98
CA THR A 45 7.64 -8.83 1.13
C THR A 45 7.76 -9.44 2.54
N ARG A 46 8.97 -9.45 3.11
CA ARG A 46 9.19 -9.88 4.49
C ARG A 46 8.52 -8.96 5.51
N GLU A 47 8.55 -7.65 5.28
CA GLU A 47 7.83 -6.67 6.10
C GLU A 47 6.31 -6.87 6.03
N LEU A 48 5.75 -7.11 4.84
CA LEU A 48 4.32 -7.45 4.66
C LEU A 48 3.93 -8.75 5.40
N ASN A 49 4.75 -9.79 5.30
CA ASN A 49 4.53 -11.05 6.03
C ASN A 49 4.58 -10.83 7.55
N THR A 50 5.51 -10.03 8.03
CA THR A 50 5.60 -9.68 9.46
C THR A 50 4.36 -8.90 9.92
N ALA A 51 3.85 -7.97 9.09
CA ALA A 51 2.60 -7.27 9.36
C ALA A 51 1.39 -8.22 9.41
N LEU A 52 1.37 -9.24 8.55
CA LEU A 52 0.32 -10.26 8.53
C LEU A 52 0.32 -11.09 9.82
N GLU A 53 1.50 -11.51 10.28
CA GLU A 53 1.67 -12.20 11.55
C GLU A 53 1.21 -11.34 12.74
N GLN A 54 1.43 -10.03 12.71
CA GLN A 54 0.90 -9.11 13.71
C GLN A 54 -0.64 -9.07 13.69
N LEU A 55 -1.26 -8.89 12.51
CA LEU A 55 -2.72 -8.87 12.39
C LEU A 55 -3.38 -10.18 12.83
N ASN A 56 -2.72 -11.31 12.65
CA ASN A 56 -3.24 -12.61 13.08
C ASN A 56 -3.47 -12.73 14.61
N LYS A 57 -2.97 -11.77 15.41
CA LYS A 57 -3.25 -11.69 16.85
C LYS A 57 -4.59 -11.03 17.16
N VAL A 58 -5.15 -10.23 16.24
CA VAL A 58 -6.37 -9.44 16.44
C VAL A 58 -7.59 -10.28 16.81
N PRO A 59 -7.87 -11.45 16.20
CA PRO A 59 -9.03 -12.26 16.57
C PRO A 59 -9.05 -12.65 18.05
N ASN A 60 -7.88 -12.99 18.61
CA ASN A 60 -7.78 -13.31 20.03
C ASN A 60 -8.09 -12.08 20.89
N LEU A 61 -7.54 -10.91 20.53
CA LEU A 61 -7.79 -9.66 21.24
C LEU A 61 -9.27 -9.22 21.19
N ILE A 62 -9.97 -9.45 20.07
CA ILE A 62 -11.42 -9.21 19.95
C ILE A 62 -12.18 -10.13 20.91
N SER A 63 -11.86 -11.43 20.94
CA SER A 63 -12.54 -12.39 21.82
C SER A 63 -12.34 -12.08 23.31
N GLU A 64 -11.15 -11.58 23.67
CA GLU A 64 -10.80 -11.14 25.01
C GLU A 64 -11.25 -9.71 25.32
N GLN A 65 -11.89 -9.01 24.36
CA GLN A 65 -12.35 -7.62 24.48
C GLN A 65 -11.22 -6.64 24.84
N LYS A 66 -9.99 -6.94 24.41
CA LYS A 66 -8.79 -6.13 24.64
C LYS A 66 -8.63 -5.06 23.56
N TRP A 67 -9.60 -4.14 23.49
CA TRP A 67 -9.67 -3.11 22.44
C TRP A 67 -8.44 -2.20 22.41
N ASP A 68 -7.95 -1.76 23.58
CA ASP A 68 -6.71 -0.97 23.66
C ASP A 68 -5.48 -1.74 23.14
N ALA A 69 -5.44 -3.06 23.32
CA ALA A 69 -4.34 -3.87 22.82
C ALA A 69 -4.34 -3.97 21.28
N ILE A 70 -5.53 -3.97 20.64
CA ILE A 70 -5.64 -3.88 19.17
C ILE A 70 -5.05 -2.57 18.69
N ARG A 71 -5.42 -1.45 19.31
CA ARG A 71 -4.89 -0.12 18.96
C ARG A 71 -3.38 -0.03 19.18
N ALA A 72 -2.89 -0.53 20.31
CA ALA A 72 -1.46 -0.60 20.60
C ALA A 72 -0.72 -1.40 19.52
N LEU A 73 -1.27 -2.54 19.08
CA LEU A 73 -0.72 -3.38 18.01
C LEU A 73 -0.62 -2.62 16.68
N LEU A 74 -1.66 -1.89 16.28
CA LEU A 74 -1.67 -1.10 15.03
C LEU A 74 -0.63 0.03 15.03
N THR A 75 -0.21 0.50 16.20
CA THR A 75 0.83 1.54 16.33
C THR A 75 2.26 1.00 16.34
N GLN A 76 2.47 -0.33 16.29
CA GLN A 76 3.80 -0.92 16.21
C GLN A 76 4.21 -1.18 14.74
N PRO A 77 5.49 -1.00 14.38
CA PRO A 77 6.02 -1.46 13.10
C PRO A 77 5.95 -3.00 12.98
N PRO A 78 5.80 -3.55 11.77
CA PRO A 78 5.65 -2.86 10.48
C PRO A 78 4.24 -2.32 10.21
N LEU A 79 3.21 -2.73 10.97
CA LEU A 79 1.83 -2.30 10.69
C LEU A 79 1.67 -0.77 10.68
N LYS A 80 2.28 -0.07 11.64
CA LYS A 80 2.28 1.40 11.70
C LYS A 80 2.65 2.05 10.36
N ASP A 81 3.61 1.45 9.66
CA ASP A 81 4.15 1.99 8.42
C ASP A 81 3.24 1.71 7.21
N LEU A 82 2.19 0.90 7.38
CA LEU A 82 1.22 0.58 6.33
C LEU A 82 -0.03 1.50 6.32
N TRP A 83 -0.34 2.19 7.41
CA TRP A 83 -1.55 3.04 7.49
C TRP A 83 -1.32 4.52 7.87
N ALA A 84 -0.07 4.88 8.19
CA ALA A 84 0.28 6.28 8.46
C ALA A 84 0.21 7.12 7.16
N LYS A 85 -0.37 8.33 7.26
CA LYS A 85 -0.78 9.19 6.13
C LYS A 85 0.29 9.51 5.07
N ASN A 86 1.58 9.31 5.37
CA ASN A 86 2.69 9.71 4.51
C ASN A 86 3.78 8.63 4.41
N THR A 87 3.46 7.36 4.59
CA THR A 87 4.49 6.33 4.51
C THR A 87 4.86 6.07 3.05
N PRO A 88 6.16 6.06 2.71
CA PRO A 88 6.59 5.76 1.36
C PRO A 88 6.43 4.28 1.01
N PHE A 89 6.09 3.42 1.99
CA PHE A 89 6.10 1.96 1.85
C PHE A 89 5.31 1.48 0.63
N THR A 90 4.03 1.82 0.51
CA THR A 90 3.17 1.35 -0.59
C THR A 90 3.71 1.80 -1.96
N LYS A 91 4.19 3.04 -2.06
CA LYS A 91 4.77 3.57 -3.31
C LYS A 91 6.07 2.88 -3.68
N SER A 92 6.95 2.67 -2.69
CA SER A 92 8.19 1.92 -2.87
C SER A 92 7.90 0.50 -3.31
N TYR A 93 6.97 -0.21 -2.63
CA TYR A 93 6.56 -1.56 -2.98
C TYR A 93 5.94 -1.65 -4.38
N ALA A 94 5.04 -0.73 -4.72
CA ALA A 94 4.40 -0.68 -6.04
C ALA A 94 5.42 -0.53 -7.18
N SER A 95 6.52 0.21 -6.95
CA SER A 95 7.60 0.35 -7.93
C SER A 95 8.45 -0.93 -8.11
N LEU A 96 8.39 -1.86 -7.15
CA LEU A 96 9.16 -3.10 -7.15
C LEU A 96 8.40 -4.25 -7.84
N VAL A 97 7.08 -4.28 -7.77
CA VAL A 97 6.23 -5.30 -8.40
C VAL A 97 6.00 -5.02 -9.90
N SER A 98 5.45 -5.99 -10.62
CA SER A 98 5.09 -5.81 -12.04
C SER A 98 3.79 -5.04 -12.25
N ASP A 99 2.84 -5.19 -11.34
CA ASP A 99 1.53 -4.54 -11.40
C ASP A 99 1.43 -3.42 -10.35
N GLU A 100 1.93 -2.24 -10.73
CA GLU A 100 1.97 -1.05 -9.88
C GLU A 100 0.57 -0.57 -9.48
N LEU A 101 -0.40 -0.62 -10.40
CA LEU A 101 -1.75 -0.14 -10.16
C LEU A 101 -2.44 -1.00 -9.09
N SER A 102 -2.41 -2.32 -9.26
CA SER A 102 -3.00 -3.24 -8.26
C SER A 102 -2.33 -3.12 -6.89
N ALA A 103 -1.02 -2.85 -6.84
CA ALA A 103 -0.32 -2.62 -5.57
C ALA A 103 -0.74 -1.31 -4.89
N LEU A 104 -0.96 -0.24 -5.66
CA LEU A 104 -1.46 1.02 -5.10
C LEU A 104 -2.90 0.88 -4.62
N GLU A 105 -3.77 0.25 -5.39
CA GLU A 105 -5.17 0.01 -5.03
C GLU A 105 -5.28 -0.84 -3.75
N SER A 106 -4.63 -2.00 -3.73
CA SER A 106 -4.61 -2.89 -2.55
C SER A 106 -4.00 -2.20 -1.33
N GLY A 107 -3.03 -1.31 -1.54
CA GLY A 107 -2.42 -0.51 -0.49
C GLY A 107 -3.34 0.55 0.11
N GLU A 108 -4.15 1.22 -0.71
CA GLU A 108 -5.18 2.16 -0.23
C GLU A 108 -6.33 1.43 0.48
N ASP A 109 -6.74 0.26 -0.02
CA ASP A 109 -7.73 -0.59 0.64
C ASP A 109 -7.23 -1.06 2.01
N LEU A 110 -6.00 -1.56 2.09
CA LEU A 110 -5.36 -1.92 3.36
C LEU A 110 -5.33 -0.73 4.33
N LEU A 111 -4.92 0.45 3.86
CA LEU A 111 -4.87 1.67 4.66
C LEU A 111 -6.26 2.05 5.20
N SER A 112 -7.29 1.91 4.37
CA SER A 112 -8.69 2.16 4.74
C SER A 112 -9.15 1.20 5.84
N HIS A 113 -8.99 -0.11 5.62
CA HIS A 113 -9.43 -1.14 6.55
C HIS A 113 -8.71 -1.07 7.90
N LEU A 114 -7.40 -0.79 7.91
CA LEU A 114 -6.65 -0.61 9.16
C LEU A 114 -7.16 0.60 9.97
N ARG A 115 -7.59 1.68 9.30
CA ARG A 115 -8.19 2.84 9.98
C ARG A 115 -9.57 2.55 10.53
N TYR A 116 -10.40 1.82 9.80
CA TYR A 116 -11.70 1.41 10.30
C TYR A 116 -11.58 0.38 11.45
N LEU A 117 -10.54 -0.46 11.42
CA LEU A 117 -10.20 -1.32 12.55
C LEU A 117 -9.77 -0.51 13.80
N ASP A 118 -8.90 0.49 13.66
CA ASP A 118 -8.56 1.37 14.80
C ASP A 118 -9.80 2.12 15.31
N MET A 119 -10.64 2.63 14.41
CA MET A 119 -11.85 3.36 14.78
C MET A 119 -12.87 2.49 15.53
N SER A 120 -13.11 1.26 15.05
CA SER A 120 -14.03 0.32 15.73
C SER A 120 -13.48 -0.10 17.10
N ALA A 121 -12.18 -0.41 17.19
CA ALA A 121 -11.53 -0.68 18.47
C ALA A 121 -11.60 0.52 19.41
N TYR A 122 -11.36 1.75 18.92
CA TYR A 122 -11.51 2.98 19.70
C TYR A 122 -12.92 3.12 20.25
N ASN A 123 -13.95 3.00 19.41
CA ASN A 123 -15.34 3.11 19.83
C ASN A 123 -15.69 2.08 20.93
N ASN A 124 -15.16 0.87 20.84
CA ASN A 124 -15.41 -0.19 21.82
C ASN A 124 -14.74 0.04 23.18
N VAL A 125 -13.64 0.82 23.24
CA VAL A 125 -13.02 1.27 24.50
C VAL A 125 -13.98 2.19 25.26
N PHE A 126 -14.68 3.08 24.56
CA PHE A 126 -15.55 4.09 25.17
C PHE A 126 -17.00 3.62 25.37
N ASN A 127 -17.47 2.64 24.57
CA ASN A 127 -18.82 2.09 24.64
C ASN A 127 -18.80 0.57 24.94
N PRO A 128 -18.37 0.15 26.14
CA PRO A 128 -18.29 -1.27 26.47
C PRO A 128 -19.68 -1.90 26.56
N ILE A 129 -19.90 -2.99 25.81
CA ILE A 129 -21.19 -3.71 25.77
C ILE A 129 -21.65 -4.21 27.15
N ALA A 130 -20.71 -4.44 28.07
CA ALA A 130 -20.99 -4.82 29.45
C ALA A 130 -21.78 -3.74 30.23
N THR A 131 -21.71 -2.47 29.82
CA THR A 131 -22.44 -1.37 30.46
C THR A 131 -23.89 -1.24 30.01
N GLU A 132 -24.31 -1.94 28.96
CA GLU A 132 -25.69 -1.90 28.45
C GLU A 132 -26.69 -2.81 29.22
N GLY A 133 -26.23 -3.57 30.22
CA GLY A 133 -27.09 -4.36 31.09
C GLY A 133 -27.73 -5.59 30.40
N THR A 134 -28.19 -6.54 31.20
CA THR A 134 -28.66 -7.88 30.79
C THR A 134 -29.96 -7.91 29.98
N ALA A 135 -30.44 -6.76 29.48
CA ALA A 135 -31.73 -6.64 28.79
C ALA A 135 -31.71 -5.90 27.45
N GLY A 136 -30.59 -5.33 26.98
CA GLY A 136 -30.71 -4.19 26.05
C GLY A 136 -29.71 -4.01 24.90
N ALA A 137 -28.66 -4.80 24.74
CA ALA A 137 -27.75 -4.58 23.61
C ALA A 137 -28.50 -4.78 22.28
N THR A 138 -28.73 -3.67 21.56
CA THR A 138 -29.38 -3.69 20.25
C THR A 138 -28.56 -4.55 19.28
N LYS A 139 -29.21 -5.15 18.26
CA LYS A 139 -28.48 -5.95 17.25
C LYS A 139 -27.40 -5.11 16.57
N GLU A 140 -27.68 -3.82 16.39
CA GLU A 140 -26.78 -2.82 15.85
C GLU A 140 -25.55 -2.60 16.75
N LEU A 141 -25.74 -2.58 18.08
CA LEU A 141 -24.62 -2.49 19.01
C LEU A 141 -23.76 -3.75 19.00
N VAL A 142 -24.36 -4.93 19.03
CA VAL A 142 -23.62 -6.21 18.94
C VAL A 142 -22.82 -6.27 17.63
N ARG A 143 -23.45 -5.86 16.51
CA ARG A 143 -22.80 -5.75 15.21
C ARG A 143 -21.61 -4.81 15.28
N SER A 144 -21.80 -3.60 15.79
CA SER A 144 -20.71 -2.62 15.85
C SER A 144 -19.58 -3.05 16.78
N TYR A 145 -19.91 -3.74 17.87
CA TYR A 145 -18.96 -4.14 18.88
C TYR A 145 -18.09 -5.33 18.45
N TYR A 146 -18.67 -6.33 17.77
CA TYR A 146 -17.94 -7.54 17.40
C TYR A 146 -17.75 -7.72 15.89
N GLU A 147 -18.77 -7.43 15.09
CA GLU A 147 -18.73 -7.70 13.65
C GLU A 147 -17.91 -6.66 12.90
N ASP A 148 -18.06 -5.37 13.19
CA ASP A 148 -17.29 -4.31 12.53
C ASP A 148 -15.76 -4.55 12.68
N PRO A 149 -15.18 -4.68 13.89
CA PRO A 149 -13.74 -4.94 14.01
C PRO A 149 -13.33 -6.29 13.39
N THR A 150 -14.20 -7.30 13.41
CA THR A 150 -13.93 -8.59 12.77
C THR A 150 -13.88 -8.48 11.25
N ASN A 151 -14.80 -7.72 10.66
CA ASN A 151 -14.88 -7.51 9.21
C ASN A 151 -13.70 -6.69 8.73
N GLU A 152 -13.36 -5.60 9.43
CA GLU A 152 -12.21 -4.76 9.08
C GLU A 152 -10.87 -5.50 9.26
N TYR A 153 -10.75 -6.34 10.28
CA TYR A 153 -9.61 -7.26 10.42
C TYR A 153 -9.50 -8.20 9.20
N LYS A 154 -10.58 -8.86 8.81
CA LYS A 154 -10.57 -9.82 7.69
C LYS A 154 -10.23 -9.12 6.38
N ALA A 155 -10.80 -7.94 6.15
CA ALA A 155 -10.52 -7.14 4.97
C ALA A 155 -9.06 -6.66 4.94
N SER A 156 -8.51 -6.24 6.09
CA SER A 156 -7.08 -5.90 6.23
C SER A 156 -6.18 -7.09 5.89
N VAL A 157 -6.50 -8.29 6.39
CA VAL A 157 -5.76 -9.52 6.08
C VAL A 157 -5.84 -9.85 4.59
N GLN A 158 -7.02 -9.67 3.98
CA GLN A 158 -7.21 -9.96 2.56
C GLN A 158 -6.38 -9.02 1.68
N ALA A 159 -6.49 -7.71 1.88
CA ALA A 159 -5.71 -6.71 1.15
C ALA A 159 -4.19 -6.92 1.32
N LEU A 160 -3.76 -7.32 2.52
CA LEU A 160 -2.36 -7.61 2.78
C LEU A 160 -1.87 -8.87 2.03
N LYS A 161 -2.70 -9.90 1.93
CA LYS A 161 -2.39 -11.10 1.14
C LYS A 161 -2.35 -10.81 -0.35
N GLU A 162 -3.25 -9.97 -0.84
CA GLU A 162 -3.24 -9.50 -2.24
C GLU A 162 -1.94 -8.76 -2.54
N LEU A 163 -1.50 -7.86 -1.66
CA LEU A 163 -0.19 -7.22 -1.80
C LEU A 163 0.94 -8.23 -1.87
N ILE A 164 1.00 -9.20 -0.95
CA ILE A 164 2.05 -10.24 -0.93
C ILE A 164 2.05 -11.06 -2.23
N ALA A 165 0.87 -11.43 -2.74
CA ALA A 165 0.74 -12.22 -3.97
C ALA A 165 1.29 -11.51 -5.22
N LEU A 166 1.39 -10.16 -5.22
CA LEU A 166 2.00 -9.40 -6.32
C LEU A 166 3.53 -9.54 -6.39
N SER A 167 4.15 -10.12 -5.37
CA SER A 167 5.60 -10.41 -5.35
C SER A 167 5.97 -11.82 -5.80
N GLU A 168 4.97 -12.71 -5.96
CA GLU A 168 5.12 -14.11 -6.38
C GLU A 168 5.06 -14.27 -7.90
#